data_AF-A0A534SUF6-F1
#
_entry.id   AF-A0A534SUF6-F1
#
_cell.length_a   1.000
_cell.length_b   1.000
_cell.length_c   1.000
_cell.angle_alpha   90.00
_cell.angle_beta   90.00
_cell.angle_gamma   90.00
#
_symmetry.space_group_name_H-M   'P 1'
#
loop_
_entity.id
_entity.type
_entity.pdbx_description
1 polymer ?
#
loop_
_entity_poly.entity_id
_entity_poly.type
_entity_poly.pdbx_seq_one_letter_code
_entity_poly.pdbx_strand_id
1 'polypeptide(L)'
;MVKATLPGVALALATVPYDFAGHWTGNAQETGKSAVMLTADFTMAGARTFSGTLAVADGDQPMQCTVNAKVRRRVNVALRGACADGGTLRLRGRVNPDKQTIAGTFAEKRGRSRHRGRFLLGKPAGAAHARILHGPSRSASPAALSALGVPADGHWALSPDQGRVTLTSLTFQAADGPRQVDLVGCTPTYTRDAAALAPLLDCPFDLLPGTYVGLTVGVSTRFEVLIDDSLNGFYTDPASPTGLSTTPPAGGAQFVSFVVPGPGGAGAVLSLQTFFTSPLVVDAGTDVSLDIVDDMIHTVFANVAGGTASFDTSLPLPAVQLVPSVSGAGKVEFYSPTGTALDALMPGPTDDESGSVRVFYASPGQPSYVFSPVPGPSQAWNVSPASSPANGGFRAGGYLGLDASGTLCWALPTDYTYAQYSELCEMPVVATVGSTTTLSCQHLSAVPPPVSGDTYASGCPPITPDEQRSLTLVAN
;
A
#
# COMPACT_ATOMS: atom_id res chain seq x y z
N MET A 1 -30.15 55.37 47.59
CA MET A 1 -29.53 54.60 46.48
C MET A 1 -28.08 54.33 46.87
N VAL A 2 -27.81 53.12 47.36
CA VAL A 2 -26.51 52.68 47.85
C VAL A 2 -25.72 52.11 46.67
N LYS A 3 -24.53 52.66 46.40
CA LYS A 3 -23.52 52.08 45.52
C LYS A 3 -22.96 50.81 46.18
N ALA A 4 -23.18 49.65 45.57
CA ALA A 4 -22.51 48.41 45.93
C ALA A 4 -21.37 48.14 44.94
N THR A 5 -20.14 48.23 45.42
CA THR A 5 -18.91 47.84 44.74
C THR A 5 -18.66 46.37 45.06
N LEU A 6 -18.69 45.48 44.06
CA LEU A 6 -18.27 44.07 44.22
C LEU A 6 -16.77 43.96 43.87
N PRO A 7 -15.92 43.38 44.74
CA PRO A 7 -14.53 43.14 44.42
C PRO A 7 -14.40 41.92 43.51
N GLY A 8 -13.47 42.00 42.57
CA GLY A 8 -13.20 40.96 41.58
C GLY A 8 -12.61 39.68 42.18
N VAL A 9 -12.92 38.58 41.51
CA VAL A 9 -12.08 37.37 41.49
C VAL A 9 -11.67 37.18 40.04
N ALA A 10 -10.48 37.68 39.69
CA ALA A 10 -9.81 37.26 38.46
C ALA A 10 -9.32 35.83 38.70
N LEU A 11 -10.07 34.85 38.21
CA LEU A 11 -9.56 33.48 38.04
C LEU A 11 -8.38 33.54 37.07
N ALA A 12 -7.17 33.55 37.61
CA ALA A 12 -5.98 33.26 36.84
C ALA A 12 -6.10 31.80 36.37
N LEU A 13 -6.51 31.60 35.12
CA LEU A 13 -6.41 30.31 34.45
C LEU A 13 -4.94 29.90 34.46
N ALA A 14 -4.57 29.04 35.41
CA ALA A 14 -3.28 28.38 35.41
C ALA A 14 -3.21 27.55 34.11
N THR A 15 -2.44 28.03 33.13
CA THR A 15 -2.17 27.27 31.91
C THR A 15 -1.49 25.97 32.33
N VAL A 16 -2.20 24.85 32.20
CA VAL A 16 -1.63 23.52 32.46
C VAL A 16 -0.39 23.37 31.57
N PRO A 17 0.78 23.02 32.14
CA PRO A 17 1.97 22.77 31.34
C PRO A 17 1.70 21.68 30.31
N TYR A 18 2.11 21.90 29.06
CA TYR A 18 1.99 20.88 28.03
C TYR A 18 2.77 19.62 28.44
N ASP A 19 2.12 18.46 28.34
CA ASP A 19 2.72 17.18 28.74
C ASP A 19 3.51 16.56 27.58
N PHE A 20 4.83 16.49 27.78
CA PHE A 20 5.77 15.90 26.84
C PHE A 20 6.02 14.42 27.10
N ALA A 21 5.49 13.83 28.19
CA ALA A 21 5.71 12.41 28.47
C ALA A 21 5.12 11.49 27.39
N GLY A 22 5.71 10.31 27.27
CA GLY A 22 5.27 9.23 26.39
C GLY A 22 6.19 9.03 25.18
N HIS A 23 5.69 8.20 24.27
CA HIS A 23 6.35 7.88 23.00
C HIS A 23 6.12 8.97 21.95
N TRP A 24 7.13 9.24 21.15
CA TRP A 24 7.13 10.24 20.08
C TRP A 24 7.85 9.68 18.86
N THR A 25 7.30 9.90 17.68
CA THR A 25 7.93 9.49 16.41
C THR A 25 8.03 10.66 15.44
N GLY A 26 8.81 10.50 14.38
CA GLY A 26 8.85 11.45 13.29
C GLY A 26 10.09 11.31 12.45
N ASN A 27 10.59 12.41 11.91
CA ASN A 27 11.72 12.38 11.00
C ASN A 27 12.70 13.54 11.20
N ALA A 28 13.93 13.33 10.74
CA ALA A 28 14.95 14.35 10.60
C ALA A 28 15.46 14.35 9.16
N GLN A 29 15.61 15.53 8.57
CA GLN A 29 16.17 15.68 7.24
C GLN A 29 17.40 16.58 7.31
N GLU A 30 18.58 16.00 7.06
CA GLU A 30 19.81 16.77 6.85
C GLU A 30 19.73 17.52 5.52
N THR A 31 20.31 18.72 5.47
CA THR A 31 20.33 19.54 4.26
C THR A 31 21.01 18.79 3.11
N GLY A 32 20.26 18.51 2.03
CA GLY A 32 20.78 17.79 0.87
C GLY A 32 20.74 16.26 0.97
N LYS A 33 20.08 15.70 1.98
CA LYS A 33 19.89 14.24 2.14
C LYS A 33 18.42 13.86 2.30
N SER A 34 18.14 12.56 2.15
CA SER A 34 16.85 11.95 2.47
C SER A 34 16.55 12.05 3.97
N ALA A 35 15.27 12.04 4.31
CA ALA A 35 14.83 12.04 5.70
C ALA A 35 15.11 10.68 6.35
N VAL A 36 15.44 10.69 7.64
CA VAL A 36 15.63 9.50 8.49
C VAL A 36 14.61 9.49 9.62
N MET A 37 14.20 8.30 10.06
CA MET A 37 13.21 8.15 11.13
C MET A 37 13.80 8.49 12.50
N LEU A 38 12.99 9.15 13.33
CA LEU A 38 13.27 9.43 14.74
C LEU A 38 12.22 8.73 15.61
N THR A 39 12.68 8.10 16.69
CA THR A 39 11.82 7.63 17.78
C THR A 39 12.34 8.18 19.10
N ALA A 40 11.44 8.56 20.01
CA ALA A 40 11.81 9.14 21.28
C ALA A 40 10.83 8.75 22.38
N ASP A 41 11.35 8.52 23.57
CA ASP A 41 10.55 8.26 24.77
C ASP A 41 10.93 9.28 25.81
N PHE A 42 9.96 10.10 26.22
CA PHE A 42 10.17 11.18 27.17
C PHE A 42 9.44 10.94 28.47
N THR A 43 10.06 11.40 29.55
CA THR A 43 9.48 11.45 30.88
C THR A 43 9.57 12.89 31.39
N MET A 44 8.47 13.38 31.96
CA MET A 44 8.46 14.70 32.58
C MET A 44 9.37 14.70 33.82
N ALA A 45 10.30 15.65 33.87
CA ALA A 45 11.22 15.86 34.99
C ALA A 45 10.81 17.09 35.85
N GLY A 46 9.82 17.86 35.38
CA GLY A 46 9.26 19.02 36.06
C GLY A 46 8.38 19.84 35.12
N ALA A 47 7.75 20.91 35.61
CA ALA A 47 6.74 21.67 34.86
C ALA A 47 7.23 22.31 33.54
N ARG A 48 8.55 22.42 33.31
CA ARG A 48 9.15 22.96 32.07
C ARG A 48 10.36 22.16 31.60
N THR A 49 10.55 20.95 32.11
CA THR A 49 11.72 20.12 31.84
C THR A 49 11.30 18.67 31.69
N PHE A 50 11.87 18.01 30.70
CA PHE A 50 11.66 16.59 30.45
C PHE A 50 12.96 15.99 29.93
N SER A 51 13.10 14.69 30.07
CA SER A 51 14.29 13.94 29.65
C SER A 51 13.87 12.62 29.02
N GLY A 52 14.77 11.95 28.33
CA GLY A 52 14.45 10.66 27.73
C GLY A 52 15.49 10.17 26.76
N THR A 53 15.08 9.24 25.90
CA THR A 53 15.90 8.69 24.83
C THR A 53 15.39 9.16 23.48
N LEU A 54 16.30 9.37 22.54
CA LEU A 54 16.02 9.63 21.14
C LEU A 54 16.88 8.66 20.32
N ALA A 55 16.24 7.82 19.51
CA ALA A 55 16.91 6.95 18.55
C ALA A 55 16.73 7.49 17.13
N VAL A 56 17.77 7.32 16.32
CA VAL A 56 17.79 7.67 14.90
C VAL A 56 18.02 6.38 14.12
N ALA A 57 17.09 6.00 13.26
CA ALA A 57 17.26 4.87 12.35
C ALA A 57 18.09 5.33 11.14
N ASP A 58 19.39 5.08 11.17
CA ASP A 58 20.35 5.40 10.12
C ASP A 58 21.23 4.16 9.88
N GLY A 59 20.81 3.27 8.97
CA GLY A 59 21.49 2.00 8.65
C GLY A 59 21.31 0.87 9.68
N ASP A 60 22.22 -0.11 9.69
CA ASP A 60 22.12 -1.39 10.45
C ASP A 60 22.22 -1.25 11.99
N GLN A 61 22.57 -0.07 12.51
CA GLN A 61 22.67 0.19 13.95
C GLN A 61 22.00 1.53 14.29
N PRO A 62 20.83 1.54 14.97
CA PRO A 62 20.19 2.77 15.36
C PRO A 62 21.05 3.52 16.39
N MET A 63 21.34 4.79 16.11
CA MET A 63 22.09 5.64 17.04
C MET A 63 21.14 6.12 18.14
N GLN A 64 21.48 5.82 19.39
CA GLN A 64 20.70 6.24 20.56
C GLN A 64 21.37 7.41 21.29
N CYS A 65 20.59 8.43 21.65
CA CYS A 65 21.01 9.59 22.41
C CYS A 65 20.13 9.81 23.64
N THR A 66 20.76 10.05 24.79
CA THR A 66 20.06 10.49 26.01
C THR A 66 19.87 11.99 25.95
N VAL A 67 18.62 12.44 25.99
CA VAL A 67 18.25 13.85 25.82
C VAL A 67 17.72 14.48 27.11
N ASN A 68 18.12 15.74 27.31
CA ASN A 68 17.54 16.63 28.32
C ASN A 68 16.93 17.83 27.62
N ALA A 69 15.68 18.12 27.93
CA ALA A 69 14.89 19.14 27.27
C ALA A 69 14.37 20.20 28.24
N LYS A 70 14.28 21.44 27.74
CA LYS A 70 13.72 22.57 28.46
C LYS A 70 12.71 23.31 27.61
N VAL A 71 11.51 23.51 28.16
CA VAL A 71 10.45 24.33 27.59
C VAL A 71 10.73 25.80 27.92
N ARG A 72 10.79 26.62 26.87
CA ARG A 72 11.00 28.06 26.92
C ARG A 72 9.67 28.79 26.68
N ARG A 73 9.71 30.13 26.79
CA ARG A 73 8.54 30.99 26.50
C ARG A 73 7.97 30.68 25.10
N ARG A 74 6.64 30.76 24.96
CA ARG A 74 5.87 30.46 23.74
C ARG A 74 6.00 29.00 23.25
N VAL A 75 6.13 28.06 24.19
CA VAL A 75 6.19 26.60 23.93
C VAL A 75 7.32 26.21 22.94
N ASN A 76 8.43 26.96 22.98
CA ASN A 76 9.65 26.56 22.27
C ASN A 76 10.42 25.56 23.11
N VAL A 77 10.89 24.47 22.53
CA VAL A 77 11.67 23.44 23.21
C VAL A 77 13.11 23.50 22.73
N ALA A 78 14.03 23.38 23.68
CA ALA A 78 15.44 23.14 23.39
C ALA A 78 15.85 21.79 23.99
N LEU A 79 16.19 20.82 23.15
CA LEU A 79 16.71 19.52 23.56
C LEU A 79 18.23 19.48 23.36
N ARG A 80 18.93 18.85 24.30
CA ARG A 80 20.35 18.54 24.21
C ARG A 80 20.56 17.06 24.47
N GLY A 81 21.12 16.36 23.49
CA GLY A 81 21.43 14.94 23.54
C GLY A 81 22.93 14.66 23.64
N ALA A 82 23.27 13.65 24.42
CA ALA A 82 24.57 12.96 24.34
C ALA A 82 24.34 11.58 23.71
N CYS A 83 25.05 11.28 22.63
CA CYS A 83 24.84 10.07 21.83
C CYS A 83 25.88 8.99 22.17
N ALA A 84 25.52 7.73 21.95
CA ALA A 84 26.37 6.58 22.32
C ALA A 84 27.75 6.58 21.62
N ASP A 85 27.86 7.22 20.46
CA ASP A 85 29.10 7.41 19.69
C ASP A 85 30.00 8.54 20.22
N GLY A 86 29.65 9.15 21.36
CA GLY A 86 30.32 10.34 21.90
C GLY A 86 29.93 11.65 21.20
N GLY A 87 28.97 11.60 20.26
CA GLY A 87 28.40 12.74 19.58
C GLY A 87 27.52 13.61 20.48
N THR A 88 27.23 14.83 20.00
CA THR A 88 26.28 15.74 20.68
C THR A 88 25.22 16.21 19.72
N LEU A 89 23.97 16.22 20.21
CA LEU A 89 22.80 16.59 19.44
C LEU A 89 22.11 17.80 20.08
N ARG A 90 21.69 18.76 19.27
CA ARG A 90 20.91 19.92 19.71
C ARG A 90 19.70 20.09 18.81
N LEU A 91 18.51 19.99 19.40
CA LEU A 91 17.25 20.27 18.73
C LEU A 91 16.65 21.55 19.29
N ARG A 92 16.13 22.40 18.39
CA ARG A 92 15.33 23.56 18.74
C ARG A 92 14.06 23.51 17.93
N GLY A 93 12.93 23.36 18.60
CA GLY A 93 11.63 23.28 17.95
C GLY A 93 10.57 24.10 18.63
N ARG A 94 9.47 24.30 17.91
CA ARG A 94 8.25 24.90 18.42
C ARG A 94 7.21 23.80 18.55
N VAL A 95 6.49 23.80 19.66
CA VAL A 95 5.39 22.87 19.89
C VAL A 95 4.13 23.39 19.22
N ASN A 96 3.42 22.50 18.56
CA ASN A 96 2.04 22.66 18.17
C ASN A 96 1.18 21.80 19.10
N PRO A 97 0.51 22.39 20.11
CA PRO A 97 -0.28 21.65 21.07
C PRO A 97 -1.46 20.90 20.45
N ASP A 98 -2.08 21.47 19.42
CA ASP A 98 -3.27 20.91 18.78
C ASP A 98 -2.94 19.65 18.00
N LYS A 99 -1.79 19.66 17.31
CA LYS A 99 -1.29 18.49 16.56
C LYS A 99 -0.40 17.57 17.38
N GLN A 100 -0.15 17.92 18.64
CA GLN A 100 0.82 17.28 19.52
C GLN A 100 2.20 17.05 18.88
N THR A 101 2.74 18.05 18.17
CA THR A 101 4.03 17.97 17.47
C THR A 101 5.08 18.98 17.94
N ILE A 102 6.35 18.68 17.71
CA ILE A 102 7.53 19.53 17.89
C ILE A 102 8.26 19.58 16.55
N ALA A 103 8.24 20.74 15.89
CA ALA A 103 8.92 20.94 14.62
C ALA A 103 10.03 21.98 14.74
N GLY A 104 11.17 21.77 14.08
CA GLY A 104 12.26 22.73 14.14
C GLY A 104 13.53 22.32 13.43
N THR A 105 14.66 22.78 13.97
CA THR A 105 16.00 22.54 13.42
C THR A 105 16.85 21.72 14.37
N PHE A 106 17.66 20.83 13.82
CA PHE A 106 18.69 20.12 14.57
C PHE A 106 20.10 20.54 14.13
N ALA A 107 21.03 20.43 15.06
CA ALA A 107 22.45 20.49 14.81
C ALA A 107 23.11 19.35 15.58
N GLU A 108 23.84 18.51 14.85
CA GLU A 108 24.50 17.32 15.36
C GLU A 108 26.00 17.43 15.12
N LYS A 109 26.79 16.96 16.07
CA LYS A 109 28.25 16.84 15.93
C LYS A 109 28.64 15.38 16.13
N ARG A 110 29.05 14.71 15.04
CA ARG A 110 29.69 13.38 15.03
C ARG A 110 31.17 13.57 14.73
N GLY A 111 32.06 13.23 15.67
CA GLY A 111 33.50 13.49 15.54
C GLY A 111 33.85 14.96 15.24
N ARG A 112 34.51 15.23 14.11
CA ARG A 112 34.87 16.59 13.66
C ARG A 112 33.78 17.25 12.79
N SER A 113 32.81 16.49 12.28
CA SER A 113 31.80 16.96 11.35
C SER A 113 30.59 17.54 12.07
N ARG A 114 29.94 18.53 11.44
CA ARG A 114 28.70 19.15 11.94
C ARG A 114 27.60 18.99 10.91
N HIS A 115 26.52 18.34 11.29
CA HIS A 115 25.34 18.10 10.47
C HIS A 115 24.22 19.02 10.92
N ARG A 116 23.45 19.54 9.96
CA ARG A 116 22.33 20.46 10.23
C ARG A 116 21.14 20.13 9.35
N GLY A 117 19.97 20.26 9.93
CA GLY A 117 18.75 19.97 9.20
C GLY A 117 17.49 20.37 9.95
N ARG A 118 16.37 19.87 9.47
CA ARG A 118 15.05 20.04 10.06
C ARG A 118 14.58 18.74 10.69
N PHE A 119 13.70 18.85 11.68
CA PHE A 119 13.06 17.68 12.28
C PHE A 119 11.59 17.96 12.58
N LEU A 120 10.82 16.89 12.64
CA LEU A 120 9.47 16.82 13.16
C LEU A 120 9.41 15.64 14.13
N LEU A 121 8.91 15.87 15.34
CA LEU A 121 8.49 14.83 16.28
C LEU A 121 7.01 15.04 16.58
N GLY A 122 6.24 13.97 16.74
CA GLY A 122 4.87 14.05 17.21
C GLY A 122 4.53 12.87 18.09
N LYS A 123 3.54 13.04 18.97
CA LYS A 123 2.90 11.88 19.59
C LYS A 123 2.21 11.11 18.48
N PRO A 124 2.44 9.80 18.34
CA PRO A 124 1.75 9.01 17.33
C PRO A 124 0.24 9.00 17.60
N ALA A 125 -0.48 8.44 16.64
CA ALA A 125 -1.83 7.96 16.83
C ALA A 125 -1.90 6.93 17.99
N GLY A 126 -3.07 6.36 18.24
CA GLY A 126 -3.19 5.16 19.05
C GLY A 126 -2.46 3.97 18.41
N ALA A 127 -2.91 2.76 18.69
CA ALA A 127 -2.35 1.58 18.05
C ALA A 127 -2.61 1.64 16.53
N ALA A 128 -1.55 1.57 15.72
CA ALA A 128 -1.63 1.63 14.27
C ALA A 128 -1.17 0.29 13.66
N HIS A 129 -2.03 -0.29 12.82
CA HIS A 129 -1.90 -1.66 12.32
C HIS A 129 -2.18 -1.74 10.82
N ALA A 130 -1.28 -2.40 10.09
CA ALA A 130 -1.50 -2.81 8.71
C ALA A 130 -1.81 -4.31 8.71
N ARG A 131 -3.10 -4.64 8.60
CA ARG A 131 -3.57 -6.02 8.52
C ARG A 131 -3.44 -6.49 7.09
N ILE A 132 -2.52 -7.42 6.86
CA ILE A 132 -2.31 -8.04 5.56
C ILE A 132 -3.29 -9.21 5.44
N LEU A 133 -4.09 -9.16 4.39
CA LEU A 133 -5.17 -10.10 4.12
C LEU A 133 -4.89 -10.88 2.85
N HIS A 134 -5.31 -12.14 2.81
CA HIS A 134 -5.19 -12.95 1.60
C HIS A 134 -6.09 -12.42 0.47
N GLY A 135 -5.58 -12.48 -0.75
CA GLY A 135 -6.32 -12.20 -2.00
C GLY A 135 -7.46 -13.19 -2.27
N PRO A 136 -8.09 -13.08 -3.46
CA PRO A 136 -9.15 -13.98 -3.86
C PRO A 136 -8.67 -15.44 -3.86
N SER A 137 -9.57 -16.35 -3.52
CA SER A 137 -9.25 -17.76 -3.36
C SER A 137 -10.12 -18.60 -4.30
N ARG A 138 -9.57 -19.72 -4.79
CA ARG A 138 -10.40 -20.68 -5.50
C ARG A 138 -11.38 -21.33 -4.52
N SER A 139 -12.65 -21.42 -4.88
CA SER A 139 -13.53 -22.40 -4.22
C SER A 139 -13.06 -23.79 -4.63
N ALA A 140 -12.72 -24.64 -3.66
CA ALA A 140 -12.19 -25.98 -3.88
C ALA A 140 -13.03 -26.76 -4.92
N SER A 141 -12.51 -26.91 -6.14
CA SER A 141 -13.10 -27.79 -7.13
C SER A 141 -12.00 -28.67 -7.71
N PRO A 142 -12.06 -30.00 -7.50
CA PRO A 142 -11.09 -30.94 -8.03
C PRO A 142 -11.51 -31.29 -9.47
N ALA A 143 -11.27 -30.39 -10.41
CA ALA A 143 -11.21 -30.81 -11.80
C ALA A 143 -9.86 -31.50 -11.98
N ALA A 144 -9.88 -32.83 -12.11
CA ALA A 144 -8.73 -33.61 -12.52
C ALA A 144 -8.38 -33.23 -13.97
N LEU A 145 -7.61 -32.16 -14.12
CA LEU A 145 -6.99 -31.81 -15.38
C LEU A 145 -5.84 -32.80 -15.60
N SER A 146 -5.79 -33.36 -16.81
CA SER A 146 -4.69 -34.27 -17.18
C SER A 146 -3.41 -33.45 -17.24
N ALA A 147 -2.35 -33.92 -16.57
CA ALA A 147 -1.05 -33.26 -16.59
C ALA A 147 -0.59 -33.01 -18.03
N LEU A 148 -0.44 -31.74 -18.40
CA LEU A 148 0.27 -31.35 -19.60
C LEU A 148 1.76 -31.53 -19.26
N GLY A 149 2.37 -32.59 -19.81
CA GLY A 149 3.81 -32.73 -19.73
C GLY A 149 4.51 -31.57 -20.44
N VAL A 150 5.58 -31.06 -19.83
CA VAL A 150 6.48 -29.97 -20.29
C VAL A 150 5.74 -28.67 -20.71
N PRO A 151 6.03 -27.52 -20.07
CA PRO A 151 5.45 -26.25 -20.48
C PRO A 151 5.68 -25.93 -21.96
N ALA A 152 4.67 -25.40 -22.64
CA ALA A 152 4.82 -24.87 -23.99
C ALA A 152 5.73 -23.63 -24.00
N ASP A 153 6.48 -23.46 -25.09
CA ASP A 153 7.27 -22.24 -25.32
C ASP A 153 6.37 -21.00 -25.37
N GLY A 154 6.81 -19.90 -24.75
CA GLY A 154 6.07 -18.66 -24.69
C GLY A 154 6.22 -17.91 -23.37
N HIS A 155 5.38 -16.87 -23.22
CA HIS A 155 5.30 -16.06 -22.01
C HIS A 155 4.16 -16.58 -21.13
N TRP A 156 4.40 -16.69 -19.82
CA TRP A 156 3.49 -17.33 -18.87
C TRP A 156 3.21 -16.40 -17.69
N ALA A 157 1.96 -16.41 -17.23
CA ALA A 157 1.55 -15.85 -15.96
C ALA A 157 1.42 -17.00 -14.95
N LEU A 158 2.21 -16.96 -13.89
CA LEU A 158 2.29 -17.98 -12.87
C LEU A 158 1.62 -17.51 -11.58
N SER A 159 0.95 -18.43 -10.90
CA SER A 159 0.33 -18.25 -9.60
C SER A 159 1.03 -19.15 -8.59
N PRO A 160 1.98 -18.65 -7.79
CA PRO A 160 2.74 -19.51 -6.89
C PRO A 160 1.84 -20.17 -5.84
N ASP A 161 2.17 -21.42 -5.49
CA ASP A 161 1.52 -22.13 -4.38
C ASP A 161 1.72 -21.40 -3.06
N GLN A 162 2.93 -20.88 -2.86
CA GLN A 162 3.27 -19.99 -1.75
C GLN A 162 4.19 -18.87 -2.20
N GLY A 163 4.04 -17.72 -1.57
CA GLY A 163 4.92 -16.58 -1.81
C GLY A 163 5.23 -15.84 -0.52
N ARG A 164 6.42 -15.24 -0.45
CA ARG A 164 6.81 -14.33 0.62
C ARG A 164 7.16 -12.98 0.02
N VAL A 165 6.41 -11.97 0.44
CA VAL A 165 6.51 -10.60 -0.01
C VAL A 165 6.95 -9.77 1.18
N THR A 166 8.04 -9.03 1.08
CA THR A 166 8.45 -8.13 2.17
C THR A 166 7.95 -6.72 1.92
N LEU A 167 7.04 -6.25 2.76
CA LEU A 167 6.62 -4.85 2.79
C LEU A 167 7.61 -4.06 3.64
N THR A 168 8.22 -3.04 3.06
CA THR A 168 9.31 -2.29 3.68
C THR A 168 8.86 -0.98 4.29
N SER A 169 7.82 -0.35 3.74
CA SER A 169 7.36 0.95 4.21
C SER A 169 5.93 1.28 3.78
N LEU A 170 5.31 2.21 4.51
CA LEU A 170 4.06 2.87 4.14
C LEU A 170 4.32 4.37 4.08
N THR A 171 4.11 4.99 2.92
CA THR A 171 4.24 6.44 2.73
C THR A 171 2.87 7.08 2.56
N PHE A 172 2.38 7.69 3.63
CA PHE A 172 1.11 8.40 3.62
C PHE A 172 1.27 9.79 3.00
N GLN A 173 0.39 10.14 2.08
CA GLN A 173 0.43 11.42 1.36
C GLN A 173 -0.37 12.47 2.14
N ALA A 174 0.31 13.48 2.69
CA ALA A 174 -0.33 14.62 3.37
C ALA A 174 -0.02 15.95 2.67
N ALA A 175 -0.89 16.94 2.85
CA ALA A 175 -0.76 18.26 2.21
C ALA A 175 0.53 19.01 2.60
N ASP A 176 1.08 18.74 3.79
CA ASP A 176 2.33 19.33 4.28
C ASP A 176 3.57 18.47 3.99
N GLY A 177 3.42 17.41 3.19
CA GLY A 177 4.46 16.50 2.73
C GLY A 177 4.21 15.05 3.11
N PRO A 178 4.85 14.09 2.43
CA PRO A 178 4.67 12.67 2.72
C PRO A 178 5.14 12.31 4.14
N ARG A 179 4.51 11.30 4.74
CA ARG A 179 4.89 10.67 6.01
C ARG A 179 5.21 9.21 5.75
N GLN A 180 6.48 8.88 5.73
CA GLN A 180 6.94 7.50 5.62
C GLN A 180 7.07 6.88 7.00
N VAL A 181 6.56 5.66 7.12
CA VAL A 181 6.82 4.73 8.22
C VAL A 181 7.49 3.49 7.65
N ASP A 182 8.55 3.03 8.30
CA ASP A 182 9.27 1.82 7.91
C ASP A 182 8.63 0.63 8.64
N LEU A 183 8.44 -0.46 7.90
CA LEU A 183 7.86 -1.69 8.42
C LEU A 183 8.98 -2.67 8.75
N VAL A 184 8.93 -3.25 9.95
CA VAL A 184 9.94 -4.22 10.43
C VAL A 184 9.30 -5.59 10.55
N GLY A 185 9.90 -6.59 9.89
CA GLY A 185 9.40 -7.97 9.92
C GLY A 185 8.05 -8.16 9.23
N CYS A 186 7.63 -7.21 8.38
CA CYS A 186 6.37 -7.29 7.64
C CYS A 186 6.55 -8.13 6.37
N THR A 187 6.65 -9.44 6.53
CA THR A 187 6.78 -10.40 5.43
C THR A 187 5.63 -11.41 5.49
N PRO A 188 4.43 -11.08 4.97
CA PRO A 188 3.35 -12.05 4.82
C PRO A 188 3.80 -13.27 4.02
N THR A 189 3.26 -14.44 4.38
CA THR A 189 3.36 -15.65 3.58
C THR A 189 2.00 -15.94 2.96
N TYR A 190 1.91 -15.76 1.65
CA TYR A 190 0.77 -16.12 0.84
C TYR A 190 0.71 -17.63 0.63
N THR A 191 -0.48 -18.21 0.57
CA THR A 191 -0.70 -19.63 0.22
C THR A 191 -1.95 -19.71 -0.64
N ARG A 192 -1.81 -20.02 -1.93
CA ARG A 192 -2.86 -19.91 -2.96
C ARG A 192 -4.21 -20.53 -2.58
N ASP A 193 -4.19 -21.59 -1.77
CA ASP A 193 -5.38 -22.34 -1.34
C ASP A 193 -5.97 -21.88 0.00
N ALA A 194 -5.40 -20.84 0.62
CA ALA A 194 -5.97 -20.24 1.81
C ALA A 194 -7.27 -19.51 1.49
N ALA A 195 -8.14 -19.39 2.50
CA ALA A 195 -9.41 -18.69 2.33
C ALA A 195 -9.19 -17.21 2.01
N ALA A 196 -9.98 -16.66 1.09
CA ALA A 196 -9.96 -15.24 0.77
C ALA A 196 -10.18 -14.38 2.02
N LEU A 197 -9.44 -13.27 2.08
CA LEU A 197 -9.42 -12.32 3.19
C LEU A 197 -9.02 -12.92 4.55
N ALA A 198 -8.46 -14.12 4.58
CA ALA A 198 -7.83 -14.64 5.79
C ALA A 198 -6.66 -13.74 6.21
N PRO A 199 -6.48 -13.45 7.51
CA PRO A 199 -5.34 -12.66 7.97
C PRO A 199 -4.04 -13.43 7.75
N LEU A 200 -3.08 -12.81 7.06
CA LEU A 200 -1.75 -13.36 6.82
C LEU A 200 -0.73 -12.85 7.83
N LEU A 201 -0.78 -11.55 8.11
CA LEU A 201 0.12 -10.89 9.03
C LEU A 201 -0.51 -9.59 9.54
N ASP A 202 -0.15 -9.17 10.73
CA ASP A 202 -0.47 -7.84 11.24
C ASP A 202 0.85 -7.10 11.50
N CYS A 203 1.01 -5.95 10.85
CA CYS A 203 2.24 -5.17 10.88
C CYS A 203 1.99 -3.87 11.64
N PRO A 204 2.46 -3.75 12.89
CA PRO A 204 2.32 -2.52 13.66
C PRO A 204 3.21 -1.41 13.09
N PHE A 205 2.74 -0.17 13.16
CA PHE A 205 3.52 1.02 12.78
C PHE A 205 3.09 2.23 13.61
N ASP A 206 3.91 3.29 13.61
CA ASP A 206 3.59 4.55 14.29
C ASP A 206 3.30 5.65 13.27
N LEU A 207 2.04 6.07 13.18
CA LEU A 207 1.62 7.16 12.30
C LEU A 207 1.32 8.41 13.10
N LEU A 208 1.83 9.56 12.63
CA LEU A 208 1.52 10.84 13.25
C LEU A 208 0.09 11.30 12.94
N PRO A 209 -0.53 12.11 13.81
CA PRO A 209 -1.79 12.77 13.51
C PRO A 209 -1.70 13.63 12.25
N GLY A 210 -2.75 13.58 11.43
CA GLY A 210 -2.76 14.24 10.13
C GLY A 210 -3.96 13.87 9.28
N THR A 211 -4.07 14.54 8.14
CA THR A 211 -5.05 14.21 7.11
C THR A 211 -4.29 13.70 5.89
N TYR A 212 -4.60 12.47 5.50
CA TYR A 212 -3.92 11.74 4.44
C TYR A 212 -4.86 11.48 3.27
N VAL A 213 -4.37 11.61 2.06
CA VAL A 213 -5.17 11.52 0.82
C VAL A 213 -4.78 10.33 -0.06
N GLY A 214 -3.75 9.61 0.34
CA GLY A 214 -3.29 8.42 -0.36
C GLY A 214 -2.16 7.75 0.40
N LEU A 215 -1.75 6.61 -0.13
CA LEU A 215 -0.75 5.74 0.47
C LEU A 215 0.11 5.15 -0.64
N THR A 216 1.42 5.10 -0.41
CA THR A 216 2.35 4.32 -1.21
C THR A 216 2.89 3.19 -0.36
N VAL A 217 2.71 1.95 -0.79
CA VAL A 217 3.31 0.77 -0.15
C VAL A 217 4.67 0.50 -0.80
N GLY A 218 5.71 0.45 0.02
CA GLY A 218 7.04 0.02 -0.38
C GLY A 218 7.16 -1.50 -0.29
N VAL A 219 7.57 -2.14 -1.39
CA VAL A 219 7.72 -3.59 -1.51
C VAL A 219 9.17 -3.91 -1.86
N SER A 220 9.78 -4.86 -1.17
CA SER A 220 11.11 -5.36 -1.53
C SER A 220 11.13 -5.85 -2.99
N THR A 221 12.17 -5.49 -3.72
CA THR A 221 12.45 -6.01 -5.08
C THR A 221 12.75 -7.51 -5.10
N ARG A 222 13.06 -8.09 -3.93
CA ARG A 222 13.30 -9.52 -3.76
C ARG A 222 12.03 -10.22 -3.30
N PHE A 223 11.61 -11.20 -4.10
CA PHE A 223 10.48 -12.08 -3.83
C PHE A 223 10.99 -13.50 -3.58
N GLU A 224 10.27 -14.28 -2.77
CA GLU A 224 10.47 -15.72 -2.65
C GLU A 224 9.17 -16.43 -3.05
N VAL A 225 9.27 -17.42 -3.93
CA VAL A 225 8.10 -18.17 -4.41
C VAL A 225 8.38 -19.66 -4.38
N LEU A 226 7.33 -20.44 -4.14
CA LEU A 226 7.29 -21.88 -4.30
C LEU A 226 6.20 -22.18 -5.34
N ILE A 227 6.58 -22.89 -6.39
CA ILE A 227 5.69 -23.34 -7.47
C ILE A 227 5.88 -24.84 -7.60
N ASP A 228 4.80 -25.60 -7.46
CA ASP A 228 4.72 -27.04 -7.67
C ASP A 228 3.52 -27.35 -8.57
N ASP A 229 3.61 -26.91 -9.82
CA ASP A 229 2.56 -27.07 -10.82
C ASP A 229 2.84 -28.29 -11.69
N SER A 230 2.41 -29.45 -11.23
CA SER A 230 2.44 -30.69 -12.01
C SER A 230 1.48 -30.72 -13.19
N LEU A 231 0.50 -29.83 -13.24
CA LEU A 231 -0.45 -29.75 -14.34
C LEU A 231 0.20 -29.09 -15.56
N ASN A 232 0.94 -28.00 -15.35
CA ASN A 232 1.60 -27.26 -16.43
C ASN A 232 3.09 -27.57 -16.55
N GLY A 233 3.67 -28.29 -15.58
CA GLY A 233 5.07 -28.70 -15.56
C GLY A 233 6.03 -27.61 -15.09
N PHE A 234 5.60 -26.72 -14.19
CA PHE A 234 6.45 -25.70 -13.59
C PHE A 234 6.83 -26.05 -12.15
N TYR A 235 8.11 -25.98 -11.84
CA TYR A 235 8.63 -26.21 -10.49
C TYR A 235 9.67 -25.16 -10.13
N THR A 236 9.63 -24.66 -8.90
CA THR A 236 10.76 -23.89 -8.36
C THR A 236 11.86 -24.83 -7.88
N ASP A 237 13.08 -24.61 -8.36
CA ASP A 237 14.25 -25.45 -8.06
C ASP A 237 15.48 -24.58 -7.77
N PRO A 238 15.94 -24.50 -6.50
CA PRO A 238 17.15 -23.78 -6.14
C PRO A 238 18.44 -24.31 -6.81
N ALA A 239 18.43 -25.56 -7.31
CA ALA A 239 19.54 -26.12 -8.07
C ALA A 239 19.52 -25.71 -9.56
N SER A 240 18.39 -25.21 -10.07
CA SER A 240 18.29 -24.69 -11.43
C SER A 240 18.97 -23.32 -11.55
N PRO A 241 19.81 -23.08 -12.58
CA PRO A 241 20.42 -21.77 -12.80
C PRO A 241 19.42 -20.61 -12.98
N THR A 242 18.19 -20.91 -13.41
CA THR A 242 17.12 -19.92 -13.62
C THR A 242 16.13 -19.88 -12.46
N GLY A 243 16.29 -20.76 -11.47
CA GLY A 243 15.35 -20.92 -10.35
C GLY A 243 14.05 -21.66 -10.70
N LEU A 244 13.79 -21.92 -11.99
CA LEU A 244 12.66 -22.70 -12.48
C LEU A 244 13.15 -23.97 -13.16
N SER A 245 12.34 -25.03 -13.06
CA SER A 245 12.55 -26.30 -13.72
C SER A 245 11.25 -26.73 -14.41
N THR A 246 11.40 -27.37 -15.58
CA THR A 246 10.31 -27.99 -16.34
C THR A 246 10.14 -29.48 -16.01
N THR A 247 10.94 -29.97 -15.07
CA THR A 247 10.89 -31.34 -14.54
C THR A 247 10.82 -31.32 -13.01
N PRO A 248 10.06 -32.23 -12.37
CA PRO A 248 9.97 -32.29 -10.92
C PRO A 248 11.36 -32.45 -10.27
N PRO A 249 11.79 -31.57 -9.34
CA PRO A 249 13.04 -31.73 -8.62
C PRO A 249 12.97 -32.96 -7.70
N ALA A 250 14.08 -33.70 -7.56
CA ALA A 250 14.11 -34.95 -6.80
C ALA A 250 13.73 -34.80 -5.30
N GLY A 251 13.90 -33.59 -4.74
CA GLY A 251 13.52 -33.24 -3.37
C GLY A 251 12.16 -32.54 -3.24
N GLY A 252 11.38 -32.48 -4.33
CA GLY A 252 10.19 -31.62 -4.44
C GLY A 252 10.57 -30.17 -4.74
N ALA A 253 9.58 -29.38 -5.15
CA ALA A 253 9.74 -27.94 -5.33
C ALA A 253 10.10 -27.26 -3.99
N GLN A 254 10.93 -26.22 -4.06
CA GLN A 254 11.38 -25.46 -2.89
C GLN A 254 11.29 -23.97 -3.16
N PHE A 255 11.30 -23.15 -2.11
CA PHE A 255 11.34 -21.70 -2.27
C PHE A 255 12.58 -21.27 -3.05
N VAL A 256 12.35 -20.42 -4.05
CA VAL A 256 13.39 -19.75 -4.83
C VAL A 256 13.20 -18.25 -4.70
N SER A 257 14.32 -17.55 -4.56
CA SER A 257 14.34 -16.10 -4.56
C SER A 257 14.71 -15.56 -5.94
N PHE A 258 13.95 -14.57 -6.40
CA PHE A 258 14.26 -13.79 -7.60
C PHE A 258 14.10 -12.29 -7.34
N VAL A 259 14.65 -11.48 -8.22
CA VAL A 259 14.68 -10.01 -8.07
C VAL A 259 14.00 -9.38 -9.27
N VAL A 260 12.94 -8.61 -9.01
CA VAL A 260 12.34 -7.70 -9.98
C VAL A 260 13.05 -6.35 -9.85
N PRO A 261 13.67 -5.81 -10.91
CA PRO A 261 14.39 -4.55 -10.83
C PRO A 261 13.43 -3.38 -10.55
N GLY A 262 13.91 -2.38 -9.79
CA GLY A 262 13.19 -1.11 -9.66
C GLY A 262 13.13 -0.32 -10.97
N PRO A 263 12.25 0.70 -11.08
CA PRO A 263 12.20 1.58 -12.25
C PRO A 263 13.59 2.14 -12.61
N GLY A 264 13.98 2.00 -13.88
CA GLY A 264 15.32 2.39 -14.34
C GLY A 264 16.44 1.41 -13.99
N GLY A 265 16.12 0.20 -13.50
CA GLY A 265 17.08 -0.86 -13.21
C GLY A 265 17.81 -0.71 -11.87
N ALA A 266 17.38 0.22 -11.01
CA ALA A 266 18.04 0.54 -9.75
C ALA A 266 17.05 0.59 -8.58
N GLY A 267 17.57 0.42 -7.36
CA GLY A 267 16.79 0.48 -6.12
C GLY A 267 16.38 -0.89 -5.60
N ALA A 268 16.18 -0.98 -4.28
CA ALA A 268 15.81 -2.22 -3.60
C ALA A 268 14.30 -2.31 -3.28
N VAL A 269 13.53 -1.25 -3.60
CA VAL A 269 12.13 -1.10 -3.21
C VAL A 269 11.30 -0.67 -4.42
N LEU A 270 10.24 -1.42 -4.70
CA LEU A 270 9.14 -1.08 -5.62
C LEU A 270 8.08 -0.29 -4.86
N SER A 271 7.37 0.61 -5.55
CA SER A 271 6.36 1.48 -4.94
C SER A 271 5.00 1.26 -5.59
N LEU A 272 4.00 0.92 -4.79
CA LEU A 272 2.61 0.78 -5.22
C LEU A 272 1.79 1.91 -4.59
N GLN A 273 1.35 2.87 -5.41
CA GLN A 273 0.59 4.02 -4.93
C GLN A 273 -0.91 3.83 -5.13
N THR A 274 -1.67 4.12 -4.08
CA THR A 274 -3.13 4.23 -4.10
C THR A 274 -3.58 5.59 -3.57
N PHE A 275 -4.74 6.04 -4.00
CA PHE A 275 -5.39 7.25 -3.50
C PHE A 275 -6.65 6.87 -2.73
N PHE A 276 -6.94 7.60 -1.67
CA PHE A 276 -8.15 7.35 -0.90
C PHE A 276 -9.35 8.05 -1.54
N THR A 277 -10.51 7.41 -1.49
CA THR A 277 -11.79 7.98 -1.96
C THR A 277 -12.30 9.07 -1.02
N SER A 278 -11.91 9.01 0.25
CA SER A 278 -12.10 10.06 1.27
C SER A 278 -10.82 10.26 2.07
N PRO A 279 -10.53 11.47 2.60
CA PRO A 279 -9.35 11.68 3.43
C PRO A 279 -9.35 10.77 4.67
N LEU A 280 -8.23 10.11 4.94
CA LEU A 280 -7.97 9.45 6.21
C LEU A 280 -7.56 10.52 7.23
N VAL A 281 -8.41 10.75 8.23
CA VAL A 281 -8.13 11.68 9.33
C VAL A 281 -7.64 10.86 10.53
N VAL A 282 -6.43 11.16 10.99
CA VAL A 282 -5.79 10.51 12.14
C VAL A 282 -5.61 11.55 13.24
N ASP A 283 -6.21 11.29 14.39
CA ASP A 283 -6.08 12.11 15.58
C ASP A 283 -5.07 11.49 16.57
N ALA A 284 -4.59 12.30 17.51
CA ALA A 284 -3.69 11.81 18.55
C ALA A 284 -4.43 10.82 19.47
N GLY A 285 -3.86 9.64 19.68
CA GLY A 285 -4.43 8.61 20.54
C GLY A 285 -5.63 7.84 19.95
N THR A 286 -5.97 8.03 18.67
CA THR A 286 -6.98 7.18 17.98
C THR A 286 -6.30 6.02 17.26
N ASP A 287 -6.80 4.81 17.44
CA ASP A 287 -6.29 3.63 16.73
C ASP A 287 -6.52 3.77 15.21
N VAL A 288 -5.57 3.27 14.43
CA VAL A 288 -5.62 3.28 12.96
C VAL A 288 -5.50 1.84 12.47
N SER A 289 -6.43 1.42 11.62
CA SER A 289 -6.36 0.12 10.94
C SER A 289 -6.38 0.34 9.43
N LEU A 290 -5.44 -0.30 8.76
CA LEU A 290 -5.33 -0.35 7.30
C LEU A 290 -5.39 -1.81 6.89
N ASP A 291 -6.35 -2.18 6.05
CA ASP A 291 -6.35 -3.48 5.40
C ASP A 291 -5.51 -3.39 4.12
N ILE A 292 -4.62 -4.36 3.88
CA ILE A 292 -3.90 -4.51 2.61
C ILE A 292 -4.16 -5.92 2.11
N VAL A 293 -4.87 -6.04 1.00
CA VAL A 293 -5.04 -7.34 0.35
C VAL A 293 -3.78 -7.67 -0.45
N ASP A 294 -3.22 -8.86 -0.19
CA ASP A 294 -2.06 -9.45 -0.85
C ASP A 294 -2.50 -10.58 -1.78
N ASP A 295 -2.41 -10.33 -3.08
CA ASP A 295 -2.87 -11.23 -4.13
C ASP A 295 -1.71 -11.58 -5.07
N MET A 296 -1.43 -12.87 -5.20
CA MET A 296 -0.35 -13.39 -6.05
C MET A 296 -0.84 -14.25 -7.20
N ILE A 297 -2.14 -14.28 -7.50
CA ILE A 297 -2.65 -15.01 -8.66
C ILE A 297 -2.16 -14.30 -9.93
N HIS A 298 -1.50 -15.00 -10.86
CA HIS A 298 -1.00 -14.43 -12.13
C HIS A 298 -0.12 -13.18 -11.97
N THR A 299 0.70 -13.11 -10.91
CA THR A 299 1.59 -11.96 -10.67
C THR A 299 3.06 -12.27 -10.95
N VAL A 300 3.43 -13.54 -11.12
CA VAL A 300 4.80 -13.96 -11.43
C VAL A 300 4.87 -14.27 -12.91
N PHE A 301 5.78 -13.62 -13.65
CA PHE A 301 5.92 -13.87 -15.08
C PHE A 301 7.10 -14.80 -15.37
N ALA A 302 6.98 -15.64 -16.40
CA ALA A 302 8.03 -16.52 -16.84
C ALA A 302 8.10 -16.64 -18.37
N ASN A 303 9.28 -16.95 -18.88
CA ASN A 303 9.52 -17.26 -20.28
C ASN A 303 10.00 -18.70 -20.41
N VAL A 304 9.41 -19.43 -21.37
CA VAL A 304 9.83 -20.76 -21.77
C VAL A 304 10.34 -20.72 -23.21
N ALA A 305 11.56 -21.20 -23.42
CA ALA A 305 12.15 -21.32 -24.75
C ALA A 305 12.95 -22.61 -24.86
N GLY A 306 12.60 -23.46 -25.84
CA GLY A 306 13.23 -24.76 -26.02
C GLY A 306 13.17 -25.65 -24.78
N GLY A 307 12.08 -25.55 -24.00
CA GLY A 307 11.88 -26.32 -22.76
C GLY A 307 12.66 -25.81 -21.53
N THR A 308 13.36 -24.68 -21.64
CA THR A 308 14.01 -24.01 -20.49
C THR A 308 13.11 -22.89 -19.98
N ALA A 309 12.72 -22.97 -18.71
CA ALA A 309 11.92 -21.94 -18.04
C ALA A 309 12.81 -20.95 -17.27
N SER A 310 12.41 -19.68 -17.22
CA SER A 310 13.06 -18.63 -16.43
C SER A 310 12.07 -17.56 -16.01
N PHE A 311 12.27 -16.93 -14.84
CA PHE A 311 11.48 -15.78 -14.44
C PHE A 311 11.69 -14.60 -15.40
N ASP A 312 10.61 -13.94 -15.79
CA ASP A 312 10.66 -12.67 -16.50
C ASP A 312 10.67 -11.53 -15.50
N THR A 313 11.80 -10.81 -15.48
CA THR A 313 12.00 -9.64 -14.62
C THR A 313 12.33 -8.39 -15.46
N SER A 314 11.95 -8.40 -16.74
CA SER A 314 12.24 -7.31 -17.68
C SER A 314 11.48 -6.02 -17.36
N LEU A 315 10.32 -6.13 -16.70
CA LEU A 315 9.51 -5.00 -16.27
C LEU A 315 9.57 -4.82 -14.74
N PRO A 316 9.52 -3.57 -14.23
CA PRO A 316 9.52 -3.28 -12.80
C PRO A 316 8.14 -3.50 -12.16
N LEU A 317 7.49 -4.64 -12.45
CA LEU A 317 6.18 -5.00 -11.93
C LEU A 317 6.34 -5.90 -10.70
N PRO A 318 5.86 -5.50 -9.51
CA PRO A 318 5.91 -6.34 -8.33
C PRO A 318 5.25 -7.70 -8.60
N ALA A 319 5.84 -8.78 -8.08
CA ALA A 319 5.29 -10.12 -8.19
C ALA A 319 4.07 -10.37 -7.27
N VAL A 320 3.31 -9.32 -6.98
CA VAL A 320 2.17 -9.26 -6.07
C VAL A 320 1.31 -8.06 -6.43
N GLN A 321 -0.01 -8.22 -6.35
CA GLN A 321 -0.96 -7.11 -6.39
C GLN A 321 -1.34 -6.75 -4.94
N LEU A 322 -1.12 -5.49 -4.57
CA LEU A 322 -1.49 -4.98 -3.25
C LEU A 322 -2.61 -3.95 -3.37
N VAL A 323 -3.67 -4.12 -2.58
CA VAL A 323 -4.79 -3.16 -2.53
C VAL A 323 -5.02 -2.69 -1.10
N PRO A 324 -4.53 -1.48 -0.74
CA PRO A 324 -4.79 -0.90 0.56
C PRO A 324 -6.21 -0.33 0.65
N SER A 325 -6.87 -0.53 1.78
CA SER A 325 -8.19 -0.01 2.09
C SER A 325 -8.28 0.48 3.53
N VAL A 326 -8.83 1.68 3.70
CA VAL A 326 -9.20 2.25 5.00
C VAL A 326 -10.68 2.04 5.34
N SER A 327 -11.45 1.48 4.40
CA SER A 327 -12.88 1.21 4.54
C SER A 327 -13.16 -0.26 4.88
N GLY A 328 -12.11 -1.06 5.06
CA GLY A 328 -12.18 -2.51 5.25
C GLY A 328 -12.06 -3.30 3.94
N ALA A 329 -12.03 -4.63 4.07
CA ALA A 329 -12.10 -5.58 2.97
C ALA A 329 -13.23 -6.59 3.22
N GLY A 330 -14.23 -6.60 2.34
CA GLY A 330 -15.43 -7.43 2.48
C GLY A 330 -15.58 -8.52 1.43
N LYS A 331 -15.01 -8.34 0.23
CA LYS A 331 -14.96 -9.34 -0.83
C LYS A 331 -13.84 -8.99 -1.82
N VAL A 332 -13.27 -9.99 -2.47
CA VAL A 332 -12.28 -9.84 -3.55
C VAL A 332 -12.64 -10.80 -4.66
N GLU A 333 -12.40 -10.44 -5.91
CA GLU A 333 -12.72 -11.29 -7.07
C GLU A 333 -11.62 -11.18 -8.10
N PHE A 334 -11.32 -12.30 -8.76
CA PHE A 334 -10.44 -12.33 -9.93
C PHE A 334 -11.14 -13.01 -11.10
N TYR A 335 -11.26 -12.25 -12.19
CA TYR A 335 -11.81 -12.67 -13.46
C TYR A 335 -10.68 -12.82 -14.47
N SER A 336 -10.56 -14.00 -15.06
CA SER A 336 -9.49 -14.31 -16.02
C SER A 336 -10.09 -14.71 -17.37
N PRO A 337 -9.50 -14.24 -18.50
CA PRO A 337 -9.86 -14.68 -19.84
C PRO A 337 -9.33 -16.09 -20.16
N THR A 338 -8.26 -16.54 -19.50
CA THR A 338 -7.73 -17.90 -19.66
C THR A 338 -8.55 -18.94 -18.91
N GLY A 339 -9.45 -18.50 -18.02
CA GLY A 339 -10.41 -19.37 -17.34
C GLY A 339 -9.81 -20.17 -16.17
N THR A 340 -8.60 -19.82 -15.74
CA THR A 340 -7.91 -20.45 -14.61
C THR A 340 -7.33 -19.41 -13.64
N ALA A 341 -7.09 -19.84 -12.40
CA ALA A 341 -6.26 -19.11 -11.43
C ALA A 341 -4.90 -19.80 -11.21
N LEU A 342 -4.65 -20.90 -11.91
CA LEU A 342 -3.36 -21.60 -11.96
C LEU A 342 -2.50 -21.03 -13.09
N ASP A 343 -1.29 -21.55 -13.27
CA ASP A 343 -0.38 -21.06 -14.31
C ASP A 343 -1.03 -21.11 -15.70
N ALA A 344 -0.86 -20.02 -16.45
CA ALA A 344 -1.50 -19.80 -17.73
C ALA A 344 -0.50 -19.31 -18.78
N LEU A 345 -0.53 -19.94 -19.95
CA LEU A 345 0.20 -19.46 -21.13
C LEU A 345 -0.48 -18.19 -21.64
N MET A 346 0.32 -17.18 -21.96
CA MET A 346 -0.13 -15.95 -22.62
C MET A 346 0.25 -16.02 -24.11
N PRO A 347 -0.67 -16.44 -25.00
CA PRO A 347 -0.35 -16.68 -26.41
C PRO A 347 -0.16 -15.38 -27.21
N GLY A 348 1.08 -15.14 -27.66
CA GLY A 348 1.42 -14.10 -28.65
C GLY A 348 1.59 -12.69 -28.07
N PRO A 349 1.94 -11.67 -28.87
CA PRO A 349 2.32 -10.33 -28.39
C PRO A 349 1.15 -9.51 -27.82
N THR A 350 0.00 -10.14 -27.61
CA THR A 350 -1.21 -9.59 -26.99
C THR A 350 -1.57 -10.53 -25.86
N ASP A 351 -1.23 -10.12 -24.64
CA ASP A 351 -1.27 -10.95 -23.44
C ASP A 351 -2.72 -11.31 -23.10
N ASP A 352 -3.13 -12.58 -23.09
CA ASP A 352 -4.52 -12.90 -22.71
C ASP A 352 -4.83 -12.39 -21.29
N GLU A 353 -3.92 -12.56 -20.32
CA GLU A 353 -4.10 -12.02 -18.97
C GLU A 353 -4.09 -10.48 -18.86
N SER A 354 -3.72 -9.74 -19.92
CA SER A 354 -3.95 -8.29 -19.97
C SER A 354 -5.43 -7.93 -19.91
N GLY A 355 -6.33 -8.84 -20.29
CA GLY A 355 -7.78 -8.64 -20.19
C GLY A 355 -8.39 -9.05 -18.85
N SER A 356 -7.59 -9.42 -17.85
CA SER A 356 -8.08 -9.85 -16.54
C SER A 356 -8.72 -8.69 -15.76
N VAL A 357 -9.58 -9.00 -14.80
CA VAL A 357 -10.19 -7.98 -13.93
C VAL A 357 -10.12 -8.43 -12.48
N ARG A 358 -9.58 -7.57 -11.61
CA ARG A 358 -9.64 -7.75 -10.15
C ARG A 358 -10.60 -6.75 -9.56
N VAL A 359 -11.55 -7.21 -8.76
CA VAL A 359 -12.54 -6.34 -8.10
C VAL A 359 -12.41 -6.50 -6.59
N PHE A 360 -12.26 -5.38 -5.90
CA PHE A 360 -12.14 -5.32 -4.45
C PHE A 360 -13.35 -4.57 -3.90
N TYR A 361 -13.95 -5.13 -2.86
CA TYR A 361 -15.15 -4.60 -2.25
C TYR A 361 -14.84 -4.23 -0.81
N ALA A 362 -15.18 -3.00 -0.41
CA ALA A 362 -15.07 -2.59 1.00
C ALA A 362 -16.08 -3.36 1.87
N SER A 363 -17.26 -3.64 1.32
CA SER A 363 -18.27 -4.53 1.89
C SER A 363 -19.01 -5.27 0.76
N PRO A 364 -19.66 -6.41 1.02
CA PRO A 364 -20.39 -7.15 -0.02
C PRO A 364 -21.36 -6.25 -0.82
N GLY A 365 -21.21 -6.22 -2.14
CA GLY A 365 -22.02 -5.39 -3.04
C GLY A 365 -21.58 -3.92 -3.16
N GLN A 366 -20.51 -3.51 -2.48
CA GLN A 366 -19.93 -2.17 -2.57
C GLN A 366 -18.50 -2.24 -3.11
N PRO A 367 -18.32 -2.25 -4.45
CA PRO A 367 -16.98 -2.22 -5.04
C PRO A 367 -16.29 -0.92 -4.62
N SER A 368 -15.00 -1.02 -4.27
CA SER A 368 -14.18 0.12 -3.84
C SER A 368 -13.01 0.38 -4.78
N TYR A 369 -12.52 -0.67 -5.43
CA TYR A 369 -11.40 -0.60 -6.36
C TYR A 369 -11.52 -1.69 -7.42
N VAL A 370 -11.18 -1.35 -8.66
CA VAL A 370 -11.01 -2.31 -9.75
C VAL A 370 -9.65 -2.09 -10.39
N PHE A 371 -8.98 -3.20 -10.70
CA PHE A 371 -7.81 -3.22 -11.56
C PHE A 371 -8.16 -3.98 -12.84
N SER A 372 -8.02 -3.30 -13.97
CA SER A 372 -8.29 -3.80 -15.32
C SER A 372 -7.09 -3.40 -16.18
N PRO A 373 -6.14 -4.30 -16.47
CA PRO A 373 -4.90 -3.96 -17.15
C PRO A 373 -5.15 -3.37 -18.54
N VAL A 374 -4.62 -2.19 -18.79
CA VAL A 374 -4.60 -1.54 -20.10
C VAL A 374 -3.29 -0.77 -20.26
N PRO A 375 -2.87 -0.43 -21.49
CA PRO A 375 -1.79 0.53 -21.68
C PRO A 375 -2.13 1.89 -21.04
N GLY A 376 -1.56 2.16 -19.85
CA GLY A 376 -1.84 3.37 -19.07
C GLY A 376 -2.39 3.09 -17.68
N PRO A 377 -3.06 4.05 -17.03
CA PRO A 377 -3.72 3.82 -15.74
C PRO A 377 -4.78 2.72 -15.85
N SER A 378 -4.58 1.66 -15.08
CA SER A 378 -5.37 0.42 -15.12
C SER A 378 -6.33 0.32 -13.94
N GLN A 379 -6.68 1.45 -13.31
CA GLN A 379 -7.38 1.48 -12.03
C GLN A 379 -8.58 2.42 -12.07
N ALA A 380 -9.65 2.00 -11.38
CA ALA A 380 -10.75 2.89 -11.00
C ALA A 380 -11.19 2.63 -9.55
N TRP A 381 -11.76 3.66 -8.94
CA TRP A 381 -12.20 3.75 -7.56
C TRP A 381 -13.65 4.20 -7.49
N ASN A 382 -14.32 3.88 -6.39
CA ASN A 382 -15.73 4.19 -6.17
C ASN A 382 -15.99 5.65 -5.76
N VAL A 383 -15.45 6.58 -6.53
CA VAL A 383 -15.58 8.02 -6.26
C VAL A 383 -15.54 8.84 -7.55
N SER A 384 -16.14 10.02 -7.49
CA SER A 384 -15.99 11.04 -8.50
C SER A 384 -14.62 11.73 -8.34
N PRO A 385 -13.84 11.90 -9.43
CA PRO A 385 -12.59 12.66 -9.37
C PRO A 385 -12.81 14.13 -8.98
N ALA A 386 -14.03 14.65 -9.12
CA ALA A 386 -14.37 16.01 -8.71
C ALA A 386 -14.53 16.17 -7.19
N SER A 387 -14.90 15.11 -6.47
CA SER A 387 -15.04 15.11 -5.00
C SER A 387 -13.85 14.47 -4.27
N SER A 388 -13.04 13.68 -4.97
CA SER A 388 -11.92 12.97 -4.36
C SER A 388 -10.75 13.90 -3.98
N PRO A 389 -10.03 13.59 -2.90
CA PRO A 389 -8.85 14.33 -2.50
C PRO A 389 -7.72 14.21 -3.54
N ALA A 390 -6.99 15.31 -3.76
CA ALA A 390 -5.90 15.36 -4.73
C ALA A 390 -4.54 15.65 -4.07
N ASN A 391 -3.49 15.05 -4.62
CA ASN A 391 -2.08 15.36 -4.30
C ASN A 391 -1.32 15.65 -5.59
N GLY A 392 -0.89 16.91 -5.80
CA GLY A 392 -0.20 17.30 -7.04
C GLY A 392 -1.04 17.12 -8.30
N GLY A 393 -2.37 17.09 -8.18
CA GLY A 393 -3.32 16.84 -9.28
C GLY A 393 -3.79 15.38 -9.37
N PHE A 394 -2.99 14.42 -8.91
CA PHE A 394 -3.32 13.00 -8.87
C PHE A 394 -4.33 12.68 -7.78
N ARG A 395 -5.26 11.76 -8.06
CA ARG A 395 -6.42 11.46 -7.20
C ARG A 395 -7.04 10.09 -7.51
N ALA A 396 -7.94 9.64 -6.64
CA ALA A 396 -8.85 8.54 -6.93
C ALA A 396 -9.99 9.01 -7.87
N GLY A 397 -10.52 8.13 -8.71
CA GLY A 397 -11.58 8.48 -9.66
C GLY A 397 -12.08 7.27 -10.43
N GLY A 398 -12.82 7.50 -11.52
CA GLY A 398 -13.26 6.42 -12.42
C GLY A 398 -14.67 5.90 -12.15
N TYR A 399 -15.38 6.51 -11.19
CA TYR A 399 -16.82 6.32 -10.97
C TYR A 399 -17.25 4.87 -10.73
N LEU A 400 -16.35 3.99 -10.26
CA LEU A 400 -16.62 2.56 -10.09
C LEU A 400 -17.90 2.33 -9.28
N GLY A 401 -18.81 1.50 -9.79
CA GLY A 401 -20.04 1.15 -9.10
C GLY A 401 -20.66 -0.16 -9.58
N LEU A 402 -21.49 -0.74 -8.73
CA LEU A 402 -22.34 -1.89 -9.02
C LEU A 402 -23.79 -1.41 -9.02
N ASP A 403 -24.47 -1.49 -10.16
CA ASP A 403 -25.85 -1.03 -10.27
C ASP A 403 -26.88 -2.04 -9.76
N ALA A 404 -28.15 -1.64 -9.73
CA ALA A 404 -29.24 -2.48 -9.22
C ALA A 404 -29.53 -3.73 -10.09
N SER A 405 -29.06 -3.77 -11.34
CA SER A 405 -29.13 -4.96 -12.20
C SER A 405 -28.00 -5.97 -11.95
N GLY A 406 -27.02 -5.61 -11.12
CA GLY A 406 -25.84 -6.44 -10.88
C GLY A 406 -24.74 -6.24 -11.92
N THR A 407 -24.74 -5.12 -12.63
CA THR A 407 -23.70 -4.76 -13.59
C THR A 407 -22.66 -3.88 -12.90
N LEU A 408 -21.40 -4.30 -12.94
CA LEU A 408 -20.25 -3.53 -12.50
C LEU A 408 -19.78 -2.62 -13.64
N CYS A 409 -19.57 -1.33 -13.36
CA CYS A 409 -19.15 -0.35 -14.35
C CYS A 409 -18.07 0.58 -13.82
N TRP A 410 -17.12 0.94 -14.68
CA TRP A 410 -16.01 1.83 -14.33
C TRP A 410 -15.42 2.50 -15.57
N ALA A 411 -14.78 3.64 -15.36
CA ALA A 411 -14.08 4.38 -16.39
C ALA A 411 -12.59 4.45 -16.08
N LEU A 412 -11.74 4.11 -17.05
CA LEU A 412 -10.29 4.24 -16.92
C LEU A 412 -9.81 5.56 -17.53
N PRO A 413 -8.90 6.28 -16.85
CA PRO A 413 -8.42 7.55 -17.33
C PRO A 413 -7.18 7.39 -18.22
N THR A 414 -6.88 8.42 -19.02
CA THR A 414 -5.58 8.46 -19.73
C THR A 414 -4.40 8.76 -18.80
N ASP A 415 -4.66 9.42 -17.66
CA ASP A 415 -3.69 9.69 -16.59
C ASP A 415 -4.35 9.72 -15.20
N TYR A 416 -3.55 9.71 -14.14
CA TYR A 416 -4.06 9.72 -12.76
C TYR A 416 -4.69 11.06 -12.31
N THR A 417 -4.82 12.06 -13.19
CA THR A 417 -5.54 13.31 -12.89
C THR A 417 -7.03 13.20 -13.17
N TYR A 418 -7.46 12.20 -13.96
CA TYR A 418 -8.84 12.00 -14.39
C TYR A 418 -9.42 13.19 -15.19
N ALA A 419 -8.57 13.96 -15.88
CA ALA A 419 -9.02 15.04 -16.77
C ALA A 419 -9.56 14.53 -18.12
N GLN A 420 -9.09 13.37 -18.56
CA GLN A 420 -9.50 12.68 -19.78
C GLN A 420 -9.61 11.18 -19.52
N TYR A 421 -10.42 10.52 -20.36
CA TYR A 421 -10.69 9.09 -20.27
C TYR A 421 -10.17 8.37 -21.51
N SER A 422 -9.84 7.09 -21.34
CA SER A 422 -9.51 6.19 -22.45
C SER A 422 -10.69 5.27 -22.76
N GLU A 423 -11.38 4.78 -21.73
CA GLU A 423 -12.42 3.76 -21.87
C GLU A 423 -13.45 3.79 -20.75
N LEU A 424 -14.64 3.29 -21.07
CA LEU A 424 -15.71 2.95 -20.14
C LEU A 424 -16.03 1.47 -20.33
N CYS A 425 -16.00 0.72 -19.24
CA CYS A 425 -16.23 -0.72 -19.24
C CYS A 425 -17.40 -1.11 -18.34
N GLU A 426 -18.07 -2.20 -18.72
CA GLU A 426 -19.11 -2.84 -17.92
C GLU A 426 -19.02 -4.37 -18.00
N MET A 427 -19.41 -5.04 -16.92
CA MET A 427 -19.66 -6.48 -16.92
C MET A 427 -20.71 -6.88 -15.88
N PRO A 428 -21.63 -7.81 -16.17
CA PRO A 428 -22.44 -8.46 -15.15
C PRO A 428 -21.57 -9.23 -14.15
N VAL A 429 -21.83 -9.07 -12.85
CA VAL A 429 -21.15 -9.84 -11.80
C VAL A 429 -21.72 -11.25 -11.74
N VAL A 430 -20.85 -12.25 -11.61
CA VAL A 430 -21.26 -13.65 -11.37
C VAL A 430 -20.90 -14.08 -9.95
N ALA A 431 -21.72 -14.94 -9.35
CA ALA A 431 -21.56 -15.32 -7.94
C ALA A 431 -20.77 -16.63 -7.74
N THR A 432 -20.56 -17.41 -8.79
CA THR A 432 -20.01 -18.77 -8.71
C THR A 432 -18.73 -18.88 -9.51
N VAL A 433 -17.64 -19.31 -8.87
CA VAL A 433 -16.37 -19.60 -9.53
C VAL A 433 -16.59 -20.63 -10.65
N GLY A 434 -15.98 -20.39 -11.81
CA GLY A 434 -16.17 -21.12 -13.06
C GLY A 434 -17.29 -20.55 -13.94
N SER A 435 -18.11 -19.62 -13.44
CA SER A 435 -19.10 -18.93 -14.29
C SER A 435 -18.44 -17.88 -15.16
N THR A 436 -18.94 -17.73 -16.38
CA THR A 436 -18.47 -16.75 -17.34
C THR A 436 -19.33 -15.50 -17.36
N THR A 437 -18.70 -14.37 -17.68
CA THR A 437 -19.34 -13.09 -17.95
C THR A 437 -18.69 -12.44 -19.17
N THR A 438 -19.30 -11.39 -19.71
CA THR A 438 -18.75 -10.64 -20.83
C THR A 438 -18.34 -9.26 -20.34
N LEU A 439 -17.04 -8.97 -20.41
CA LEU A 439 -16.53 -7.61 -20.32
C LEU A 439 -16.82 -6.89 -21.64
N SER A 440 -17.48 -5.76 -21.57
CA SER A 440 -17.73 -4.87 -22.70
C SER A 440 -17.11 -3.51 -22.42
N CYS A 441 -16.26 -3.04 -23.30
CA CYS A 441 -15.61 -1.73 -23.18
C CYS A 441 -15.87 -0.89 -24.43
N GLN A 442 -15.90 0.43 -24.23
CA GLN A 442 -16.01 1.42 -25.29
C GLN A 442 -14.92 2.47 -25.11
N HIS A 443 -14.12 2.70 -26.15
CA HIS A 443 -13.07 3.70 -26.13
C HIS A 443 -13.64 5.10 -26.35
N LEU A 444 -13.39 6.02 -25.40
CA LEU A 444 -13.98 7.36 -25.37
C LEU A 444 -13.04 8.35 -24.68
N SER A 445 -12.97 9.58 -25.19
CA SER A 445 -12.16 10.66 -24.58
C SER A 445 -12.84 11.33 -23.38
N ALA A 446 -14.12 11.07 -23.16
CA ALA A 446 -14.93 11.56 -22.05
C ALA A 446 -16.04 10.55 -21.74
N VAL A 447 -16.35 10.39 -20.47
CA VAL A 447 -17.41 9.47 -20.00
C VAL A 447 -18.59 10.23 -19.42
N PRO A 448 -19.82 9.73 -19.54
CA PRO A 448 -20.96 10.32 -18.87
C PRO A 448 -20.76 10.28 -17.35
N PRO A 449 -21.03 11.38 -16.61
CA PRO A 449 -21.03 11.33 -15.16
C PRO A 449 -22.18 10.43 -14.67
N PRO A 450 -22.12 9.91 -13.44
CA PRO A 450 -23.23 9.20 -12.82
C PRO A 450 -24.53 10.02 -12.82
N VAL A 451 -25.68 9.35 -12.96
CA VAL A 451 -27.00 9.99 -12.95
C VAL A 451 -27.30 10.63 -11.59
N SER A 452 -26.83 10.02 -10.50
CA SER A 452 -26.92 10.56 -9.16
C SER A 452 -25.76 10.08 -8.28
N GLY A 453 -25.32 10.91 -7.33
CA GLY A 453 -24.22 10.57 -6.44
C GLY A 453 -22.85 10.59 -7.15
N ASP A 454 -21.88 9.91 -6.54
CA ASP A 454 -20.47 9.98 -6.96
C ASP A 454 -20.01 8.74 -7.76
N THR A 455 -20.89 7.76 -8.01
CA THR A 455 -20.53 6.48 -8.64
C THR A 455 -21.61 5.93 -9.58
N TYR A 456 -21.22 5.04 -10.48
CA TYR A 456 -22.13 4.31 -11.37
C TYR A 456 -23.04 3.30 -10.65
N ALA A 457 -23.01 3.22 -9.32
CA ALA A 457 -24.00 2.45 -8.55
C ALA A 457 -25.43 2.97 -8.76
N SER A 458 -25.58 4.24 -9.18
CA SER A 458 -26.88 4.82 -9.57
C SER A 458 -27.41 4.33 -10.93
N GLY A 459 -26.60 3.59 -11.69
CA GLY A 459 -26.91 3.10 -13.02
C GLY A 459 -25.72 3.22 -13.94
N CYS A 460 -25.37 2.13 -14.61
CA CYS A 460 -24.32 2.12 -15.62
C CYS A 460 -24.70 3.00 -16.83
N PRO A 461 -23.78 3.83 -17.35
CA PRO A 461 -24.03 4.55 -18.58
C PRO A 461 -24.16 3.57 -19.75
N PRO A 462 -25.07 3.80 -20.70
CA PRO A 462 -25.18 2.95 -21.87
C PRO A 462 -23.93 3.08 -22.74
N ILE A 463 -23.35 1.94 -23.14
CA ILE A 463 -22.21 1.89 -24.06
C ILE A 463 -22.58 1.21 -25.38
N THR A 464 -21.85 1.55 -26.44
CA THR A 464 -21.78 0.78 -27.69
C THR A 464 -20.40 0.15 -27.76
N PRO A 465 -20.23 -1.11 -27.32
CA PRO A 465 -18.92 -1.71 -27.14
C PRO A 465 -18.16 -1.79 -28.47
N ASP A 466 -16.91 -1.34 -28.47
CA ASP A 466 -15.95 -1.59 -29.54
C ASP A 466 -14.98 -2.72 -29.19
N GLU A 467 -15.01 -3.17 -27.94
CA GLU A 467 -14.28 -4.32 -27.44
C GLU A 467 -15.15 -5.18 -26.54
N GLN A 468 -15.10 -6.50 -26.75
CA GLN A 468 -15.77 -7.47 -25.89
C GLN A 468 -14.88 -8.67 -25.65
N ARG A 469 -14.86 -9.17 -24.41
CA ARG A 469 -14.10 -10.36 -24.02
C ARG A 469 -14.91 -11.23 -23.06
N SER A 470 -14.79 -12.54 -23.19
CA SER A 470 -15.33 -13.48 -22.21
C SER A 470 -14.35 -13.61 -21.06
N LEU A 471 -14.85 -13.45 -19.83
CA LEU A 471 -14.08 -13.65 -18.60
C LEU A 471 -14.72 -14.74 -17.77
N THR A 472 -13.92 -15.47 -17.01
CA THR A 472 -14.40 -16.45 -16.03
C THR A 472 -14.05 -15.97 -14.63
N LEU A 473 -14.98 -16.02 -13.69
CA LEU A 473 -14.64 -15.83 -12.28
C LEU A 473 -13.84 -17.04 -11.80
N VAL A 474 -12.55 -16.89 -11.53
CA VAL A 474 -11.66 -18.01 -11.21
C VAL A 474 -11.28 -18.09 -9.73
N ALA A 475 -11.43 -16.98 -9.00
CA ALA A 475 -11.22 -16.89 -7.56
C ALA A 475 -12.08 -15.76 -6.95
N ASN A 476 -12.57 -15.95 -5.72
CA ASN A 476 -13.34 -14.94 -4.98
C ASN A 476 -13.22 -15.02 -3.45
#